data_AF-A0A925YGV8-F1
#
_entry.id   AF-A0A925YGV8-F1
#
_cell.length_a   1.000
_cell.length_b   1.000
_cell.length_c   1.000
_cell.angle_alpha   90.00
_cell.angle_beta   90.00
_cell.angle_gamma   90.00
#
_symmetry.space_group_name_H-M   'P 1'
#
loop_
_entity.id
_entity.type
_entity.pdbx_description
1 polymer ?
#
loop_
_entity_poly.entity_id
_entity_poly.type
_entity_poly.pdbx_seq_one_letter_code
_entity_poly.pdbx_strand_id
1 'polypeptide(L)'
;MSDSVWFTPLHPVDAEMARRSVLAQHVHIRGLLLRAQETATDALEGVSTRPDVVVSAIGDIRTTMEIHLAFEERVLVPLLDGDLPLGPERARRMLAEHGRQRAVLASLHREAVEVGELPTLSIKLGFLTSWLLADMEEEERDLLIPDVIRDDQITINQSSG
;
A
#
# COMPACT_ATOMS: atom_id res chain seq x y z
N MET A 1 6.39 8.28 -17.52
CA MET A 1 7.17 8.14 -16.29
C MET A 1 6.81 9.30 -15.40
N SER A 2 5.76 9.15 -14.59
CA SER A 2 5.49 10.09 -13.50
C SER A 2 6.15 9.49 -12.28
N ASP A 3 7.33 9.99 -11.95
CA ASP A 3 8.02 9.70 -10.69
C ASP A 3 7.19 10.31 -9.56
N SER A 4 6.17 9.58 -9.10
CA SER A 4 5.51 9.88 -7.83
C SER A 4 6.47 9.46 -6.71
N VAL A 5 7.53 10.25 -6.52
CA VAL A 5 8.33 10.19 -5.30
C VAL A 5 7.42 10.72 -4.19
N TRP A 6 6.68 9.83 -3.55
CA TRP A 6 5.92 10.20 -2.37
C TRP A 6 6.88 10.66 -1.29
N PHE A 7 6.90 11.96 -1.05
CA PHE A 7 7.76 12.55 -0.04
C PHE A 7 7.30 12.05 1.32
N THR A 8 8.18 11.27 1.93
CA THR A 8 7.96 10.85 3.29
C THR A 8 8.33 12.00 4.24
N PRO A 9 7.39 12.49 5.07
CA PRO A 9 7.67 13.64 5.93
C PRO A 9 8.78 13.33 6.95
N LEU A 10 9.65 14.32 7.18
CA LEU A 10 10.75 14.27 8.15
C LEU A 10 10.30 14.61 9.59
N HIS A 11 9.09 15.15 9.73
CA HIS A 11 8.52 15.58 10.99
C HIS A 11 7.18 14.88 11.24
N PRO A 12 6.77 14.71 12.51
CA PRO A 12 5.45 14.22 12.84
C PRO A 12 4.38 15.04 12.10
N VAL A 13 3.48 14.35 11.42
CA VAL A 13 2.30 14.94 10.80
C VAL A 13 1.11 14.71 11.72
N ASP A 14 0.14 15.62 11.68
CA ASP A 14 -1.14 15.38 12.34
C ASP A 14 -1.95 14.29 11.59
N ALA A 15 -2.98 13.81 12.28
CA ALA A 15 -3.86 12.75 11.81
C ALA A 15 -4.58 13.10 10.50
N GLU A 16 -5.04 14.34 10.35
CA GLU A 16 -5.73 14.80 9.14
C GLU A 16 -4.79 14.75 7.94
N MET A 17 -3.57 15.29 8.09
CA MET A 17 -2.56 15.29 7.03
C MET A 17 -2.13 13.87 6.68
N ALA A 18 -1.93 13.00 7.68
CA ALA A 18 -1.60 11.60 7.46
C ALA A 18 -2.70 10.91 6.63
N ARG A 19 -3.95 10.99 7.09
CA ARG A 19 -5.13 10.41 6.42
C ARG A 19 -5.27 10.91 4.99
N ARG A 20 -5.22 12.23 4.77
CA ARG A 20 -5.33 12.82 3.43
C ARG A 20 -4.22 12.36 2.50
N SER A 21 -3.00 12.20 3.03
CA SER A 21 -1.85 11.76 2.24
C SER A 21 -1.98 10.29 1.84
N VAL A 22 -2.41 9.42 2.75
CA VAL A 22 -2.66 8.00 2.48
C VAL A 22 -3.76 7.84 1.43
N LEU A 23 -4.91 8.51 1.61
CA LEU A 23 -6.01 8.47 0.63
C LEU A 23 -5.58 8.94 -0.77
N ALA A 24 -4.72 9.96 -0.86
CA ALA A 24 -4.20 10.41 -2.14
C ALA A 24 -3.28 9.37 -2.80
N GLN A 25 -2.46 8.65 -2.02
CA GLN A 25 -1.67 7.53 -2.51
C GLN A 25 -2.58 6.39 -2.99
N HIS A 26 -3.65 6.08 -2.25
CA HIS A 26 -4.62 5.07 -2.64
C HIS A 26 -5.25 5.34 -4.00
N VAL A 27 -5.62 6.59 -4.31
CA VAL A 27 -6.12 6.95 -5.64
C VAL A 27 -5.10 6.61 -6.74
N HIS A 28 -3.82 6.89 -6.51
CA HIS A 28 -2.77 6.56 -7.47
C HIS A 28 -2.58 5.04 -7.63
N ILE A 29 -2.52 4.31 -6.51
CA ILE A 29 -2.34 2.86 -6.46
C ILE A 29 -3.51 2.16 -7.17
N ARG A 30 -4.75 2.56 -6.91
CA ARG A 30 -5.93 2.02 -7.63
C ARG A 30 -5.77 2.14 -9.14
N GLY A 31 -5.30 3.30 -9.63
CA GLY A 31 -5.03 3.48 -11.05
C GLY A 31 -3.97 2.52 -11.60
N LEU A 32 -2.91 2.23 -10.83
CA LEU A 32 -1.90 1.22 -11.19
C LEU A 32 -2.49 -0.19 -11.22
N LEU A 33 -3.22 -0.58 -10.17
CA LEU A 33 -3.79 -1.92 -10.03
C LEU A 33 -4.81 -2.22 -11.13
N LEU A 34 -5.66 -1.27 -11.50
CA LEU A 34 -6.63 -1.44 -12.59
C LEU A 34 -5.94 -1.68 -13.95
N ARG A 35 -4.89 -0.92 -14.28
CA ARG A 35 -4.11 -1.16 -15.51
C ARG A 35 -3.40 -2.51 -15.51
N ALA A 36 -2.93 -2.94 -14.35
CA ALA A 36 -2.32 -4.26 -14.20
C ALA A 36 -3.35 -5.39 -14.33
N GLN A 37 -4.59 -5.17 -13.89
CA GLN A 37 -5.70 -6.11 -14.06
C GLN A 37 -6.11 -6.24 -15.54
N GLU A 38 -6.13 -5.13 -16.28
CA GLU A 38 -6.32 -5.14 -17.75
C GLU A 38 -5.19 -5.94 -18.42
N THR A 39 -3.94 -5.68 -18.05
CA THR A 39 -2.76 -6.42 -18.56
C THR A 39 -2.87 -7.93 -18.31
N ALA A 40 -3.31 -8.32 -17.10
CA ALA A 40 -3.52 -9.73 -16.76
C ALA A 40 -4.63 -10.36 -17.63
N THR A 41 -5.71 -9.62 -17.89
CA THR A 41 -6.84 -10.08 -18.70
C THR A 41 -6.44 -10.27 -20.16
N ASP A 42 -5.80 -9.27 -20.77
CA ASP A 42 -5.32 -9.32 -22.15
C ASP A 42 -4.36 -10.50 -22.38
N ALA A 43 -3.47 -10.76 -21.42
CA ALA A 43 -2.54 -11.87 -21.49
C ALA A 43 -3.24 -13.25 -21.41
N LEU A 44 -4.33 -13.36 -20.66
CA LEU A 44 -5.11 -14.60 -20.56
C LEU A 44 -5.98 -14.84 -21.79
N GLU A 45 -6.49 -13.78 -22.41
CA GLU A 45 -7.28 -13.84 -23.64
C GLU A 45 -6.41 -14.06 -24.89
N GLY A 46 -5.09 -14.07 -24.75
CA GLY A 46 -4.15 -14.26 -25.85
C GLY A 46 -4.07 -13.03 -26.78
N VAL A 47 -4.50 -11.85 -26.30
CA VAL A 47 -4.34 -10.58 -27.00
C VAL A 47 -2.85 -10.22 -26.93
N SER A 48 -2.06 -10.62 -27.94
CA SER A 48 -0.60 -10.38 -28.16
C SER A 48 0.14 -9.60 -27.07
N THR A 49 0.11 -10.11 -25.84
CA THR A 49 0.73 -9.47 -24.68
C THR A 49 2.08 -10.13 -24.53
N ARG A 50 3.12 -9.32 -24.68
CA ARG A 50 4.47 -9.82 -24.49
C ARG A 50 4.65 -10.18 -23.01
N PRO A 51 5.32 -11.30 -22.68
CA PRO A 51 5.51 -11.73 -21.30
C PRO A 51 6.17 -10.68 -20.38
N ASP A 52 7.01 -9.82 -20.94
CA ASP A 52 7.69 -8.75 -20.21
C ASP A 52 6.73 -7.71 -19.63
N VAL A 53 5.55 -7.52 -20.21
CA VAL A 53 4.55 -6.56 -19.73
C VAL A 53 3.96 -7.02 -18.39
N VAL A 54 3.62 -8.30 -18.25
CA VAL A 54 3.10 -8.87 -16.99
C VAL A 54 4.17 -8.82 -15.89
N VAL A 55 5.41 -9.18 -16.24
CA VAL A 55 6.55 -9.12 -15.30
C VAL A 55 6.80 -7.67 -14.85
N SER A 56 6.78 -6.70 -15.78
CA SER A 56 6.91 -5.28 -15.46
C SER A 56 5.81 -4.80 -14.54
N ALA A 57 4.55 -5.16 -14.81
CA ALA A 57 3.42 -4.77 -13.95
C ALA A 57 3.58 -5.29 -12.52
N ILE A 58 4.05 -6.53 -12.34
CA ILE A 58 4.35 -7.10 -11.02
C ILE A 58 5.47 -6.29 -10.31
N GLY A 59 6.52 -5.91 -11.05
CA GLY A 59 7.61 -5.09 -10.52
C GLY A 59 7.18 -3.67 -10.11
N ASP A 60 6.34 -3.03 -10.93
CA ASP A 60 5.82 -1.70 -10.67
C ASP A 60 4.90 -1.69 -9.44
N ILE A 61 4.02 -2.70 -9.30
CA ILE A 61 3.17 -2.86 -8.11
C ILE A 61 4.02 -3.06 -6.87
N ARG A 62 4.99 -3.99 -6.92
CA ARG A 62 5.87 -4.25 -5.78
C ARG A 62 6.57 -2.98 -5.31
N THR A 63 7.20 -2.25 -6.24
CA THR A 63 7.95 -1.03 -5.91
C THR A 63 7.03 0.02 -5.32
N THR A 64 5.87 0.23 -5.93
CA THR A 64 4.88 1.21 -5.48
C THR A 64 4.36 0.87 -4.08
N MET A 65 3.96 -0.39 -3.84
CA MET A 65 3.49 -0.83 -2.53
C MET A 65 4.57 -0.78 -1.47
N GLU A 66 5.83 -1.13 -1.77
CA GLU A 66 6.92 -1.02 -0.79
C GLU A 66 7.11 0.43 -0.30
N ILE A 67 7.00 1.42 -1.19
CA ILE A 67 7.07 2.84 -0.85
C ILE A 67 5.85 3.26 -0.04
N HIS A 68 4.65 2.85 -0.46
CA HIS A 68 3.38 3.15 0.22
C HIS A 68 3.36 2.65 1.66
N LEU A 69 3.64 1.36 1.88
CA LEU A 69 3.64 0.75 3.20
C LEU A 69 4.68 1.40 4.13
N ALA A 70 5.84 1.78 3.59
CA ALA A 70 6.86 2.49 4.36
C ALA A 70 6.45 3.92 4.74
N PHE A 71 5.68 4.59 3.87
CA PHE A 71 5.10 5.89 4.16
C PHE A 71 4.09 5.77 5.31
N GLU A 72 3.14 4.84 5.19
CA GLU A 72 2.10 4.60 6.20
C GLU A 72 2.68 4.24 7.55
N GLU A 73 3.64 3.31 7.58
CA GLU A 73 4.33 2.94 8.82
C GLU A 73 4.98 4.15 9.49
N ARG A 74 5.49 5.11 8.72
CA ARG A 74 6.11 6.29 9.31
C ARG A 74 5.11 7.30 9.84
N VAL A 75 3.94 7.44 9.21
CA VAL A 75 2.97 8.48 9.58
C VAL A 75 1.87 7.96 10.50
N LEU A 76 1.40 6.73 10.33
CA LEU A 76 0.28 6.16 11.08
C LEU A 76 0.72 5.45 12.35
N VAL A 77 1.84 4.71 12.36
CA VAL A 77 2.28 3.97 13.55
C VAL A 77 2.47 4.90 14.76
N PRO A 78 3.12 6.07 14.67
CA PRO A 78 3.25 6.97 15.81
C PRO A 78 1.91 7.49 16.33
N LEU A 79 0.96 7.77 15.43
CA LEU A 79 -0.38 8.24 15.78
C LEU A 79 -1.18 7.16 16.49
N LEU A 80 -1.12 5.92 15.97
CA LEU A 80 -1.78 4.76 16.55
C LEU A 80 -1.15 4.41 17.90
N ASP A 81 0.17 4.38 18.05
CA ASP A 81 0.82 4.03 19.32
C ASP A 81 0.47 5.02 20.46
N GLY A 82 0.20 6.28 20.11
CA GLY A 82 -0.31 7.30 21.05
C GLY A 82 -1.80 7.21 21.39
N ASP A 83 -2.62 6.46 20.63
CA ASP A 83 -4.09 6.40 20.81
C ASP A 83 -4.53 5.29 21.78
N LEU A 84 -4.38 5.55 23.08
CA LEU A 84 -4.75 4.59 24.12
C LEU A 84 -6.28 4.41 24.25
N PRO A 85 -6.75 3.19 24.59
CA PRO A 85 -5.96 2.04 25.05
C PRO A 85 -5.58 1.01 23.98
N LEU A 86 -6.22 1.04 22.80
CA LEU A 86 -6.07 -0.01 21.78
C LEU A 86 -5.05 0.32 20.68
N GLY A 87 -4.58 1.55 20.62
CA GLY A 87 -3.68 2.07 19.61
C GLY A 87 -2.39 1.26 19.39
N PRO A 88 -1.61 0.91 20.44
CA PRO A 88 -0.41 0.08 20.29
C PRO A 88 -0.68 -1.29 19.65
N GLU A 89 -1.83 -1.91 19.97
CA GLU A 89 -2.21 -3.19 19.36
C GLU A 89 -2.61 -3.02 17.89
N ARG A 90 -3.30 -1.93 17.53
CA ARG A 90 -3.60 -1.58 16.13
C ARG A 90 -2.31 -1.35 15.33
N ALA A 91 -1.36 -0.59 15.87
CA ALA A 91 -0.06 -0.36 15.25
C ALA A 91 0.70 -1.68 14.99
N ARG A 92 0.71 -2.60 15.97
CA ARG A 92 1.32 -3.92 15.82
C ARG A 92 0.65 -4.77 14.74
N ARG A 93 -0.68 -4.73 14.65
CA ARG A 93 -1.43 -5.47 13.62
C ARG A 93 -1.14 -4.94 12.22
N MET A 94 -1.14 -3.62 12.05
CA MET A 94 -0.77 -2.96 10.80
C MET A 94 0.63 -3.38 10.34
N LEU A 95 1.64 -3.27 11.21
CA LEU A 95 3.01 -3.70 10.90
C LEU A 95 3.10 -5.20 10.52
N ALA A 96 2.33 -6.05 11.20
CA ALA A 96 2.29 -7.48 10.90
C ALA A 96 1.62 -7.78 9.54
N GLU A 97 0.57 -7.05 9.19
CA GLU A 97 -0.06 -7.14 7.86
C GLU A 97 0.89 -6.65 6.78
N HIS A 98 1.50 -5.48 6.94
CA HIS A 98 2.46 -4.94 5.97
C HIS A 98 3.66 -5.88 5.76
N GLY A 99 4.11 -6.57 6.81
CA GLY A 99 5.11 -7.63 6.70
C GLY A 99 4.67 -8.80 5.81
N ARG A 100 3.41 -9.25 5.93
CA ARG A 100 2.82 -10.28 5.05
C ARG A 100 2.72 -9.78 3.62
N GLN A 101 2.25 -8.56 3.41
CA GLN A 101 2.11 -7.98 2.08
C GLN A 101 3.44 -7.89 1.34
N ARG A 102 4.50 -7.39 2.01
CA ARG A 102 5.85 -7.38 1.42
C ARG A 102 6.35 -8.78 1.07
N ALA A 103 6.06 -9.78 1.89
CA ALA A 103 6.46 -11.16 1.61
C ALA A 103 5.76 -11.72 0.37
N VAL A 104 4.45 -11.49 0.22
CA VAL A 104 3.68 -11.89 -0.97
C VAL A 104 4.22 -11.22 -2.23
N LEU A 105 4.41 -9.90 -2.20
CA LEU A 105 4.93 -9.11 -3.32
C LEU A 105 6.34 -9.57 -3.73
N ALA A 106 7.23 -9.77 -2.76
CA ALA A 106 8.60 -10.23 -3.02
C ALA A 106 8.62 -11.65 -3.61
N SER A 107 7.74 -12.54 -3.13
CA SER A 107 7.62 -13.90 -3.66
C SER A 107 7.14 -13.91 -5.10
N LEU A 108 6.07 -13.17 -5.42
CA LEU A 108 5.53 -13.12 -6.77
C LEU A 108 6.51 -12.46 -7.75
N HIS A 109 7.16 -11.38 -7.34
CA HIS A 109 8.17 -10.72 -8.18
C HIS A 109 9.36 -11.65 -8.48
N ARG A 110 9.84 -12.41 -7.49
CA ARG A 110 10.90 -13.39 -7.71
C ARG A 110 10.50 -14.45 -8.72
N GLU A 111 9.30 -15.01 -8.57
CA GLU A 111 8.76 -16.00 -9.50
C GLU A 111 8.66 -15.43 -10.93
N ALA A 112 8.18 -14.19 -11.07
CA ALA A 112 8.03 -13.51 -12.35
C ALA A 112 9.38 -13.32 -13.08
N VAL A 113 10.47 -13.09 -12.34
CA VAL A 113 11.81 -12.89 -12.91
C VAL A 113 12.52 -14.21 -13.24
N GLU A 114 12.27 -15.28 -12.46
CA GLU A 114 13.06 -16.51 -12.55
C GLU A 114 12.46 -17.56 -13.50
N VAL A 115 11.16 -17.87 -13.38
CA VAL A 115 10.57 -19.10 -13.99
C VAL A 115 9.09 -18.96 -14.37
N GLY A 116 8.52 -17.75 -14.31
CA GLY A 116 7.08 -17.58 -14.45
C GLY A 116 6.55 -17.87 -15.86
N GLU A 117 5.65 -18.85 -15.96
CA GLU A 117 4.86 -19.07 -17.18
C GLU A 117 3.78 -18.00 -17.30
N LEU A 118 3.64 -17.41 -18.50
CA LEU A 118 2.77 -16.26 -18.72
C LEU A 118 1.33 -16.45 -18.22
N PRO A 119 0.60 -17.55 -18.52
CA PRO A 119 -0.76 -17.73 -18.02
C PRO A 119 -0.84 -17.77 -16.49
N THR A 120 0.11 -18.44 -15.83
CA THR A 120 0.18 -18.52 -14.38
C THR A 120 0.47 -17.16 -13.75
N LEU A 121 1.42 -16.41 -14.32
CA LEU A 121 1.73 -15.06 -13.85
C LEU A 121 0.54 -14.11 -14.02
N SER A 122 -0.19 -14.18 -15.13
CA SER A 122 -1.36 -13.34 -15.36
C SER A 122 -2.49 -13.64 -14.35
N ILE A 123 -2.75 -14.91 -14.06
CA ILE A 123 -3.70 -15.30 -13.01
C ILE A 123 -3.27 -14.70 -11.66
N LYS A 124 -2.00 -14.88 -11.29
CA LYS A 124 -1.45 -14.36 -10.01
C LYS A 124 -1.48 -12.84 -9.94
N LEU A 125 -1.21 -12.15 -11.05
CA LEU A 125 -1.32 -10.70 -11.14
C LEU A 125 -2.77 -10.25 -10.91
N GLY A 126 -3.75 -10.90 -11.56
CA GLY A 126 -5.17 -10.62 -11.33
C GLY A 126 -5.56 -10.79 -9.86
N PHE A 127 -5.18 -11.92 -9.24
CA PHE A 127 -5.43 -12.15 -7.81
C PHE A 127 -4.76 -11.10 -6.92
N LEU A 128 -3.50 -10.77 -7.17
CA LEU A 128 -2.77 -9.74 -6.42
C LEU A 128 -3.49 -8.40 -6.48
N THR A 129 -3.91 -7.97 -7.69
CA THR A 129 -4.61 -6.69 -7.86
C THR A 129 -5.93 -6.64 -7.10
N SER A 130 -6.74 -7.71 -7.16
CA SER A 130 -8.01 -7.77 -6.43
C SER A 130 -7.82 -7.79 -4.91
N TRP A 131 -6.81 -8.53 -4.44
CA TRP A 131 -6.51 -8.60 -3.02
C TRP A 131 -6.04 -7.25 -2.45
N LEU A 132 -5.13 -6.55 -3.14
CA LEU A 132 -4.66 -5.22 -2.72
C LEU A 132 -5.79 -4.17 -2.76
N LEU A 133 -6.67 -4.22 -3.76
CA LEU A 133 -7.84 -3.33 -3.81
C LEU A 133 -8.76 -3.54 -2.61
N ALA A 134 -9.02 -4.79 -2.24
CA ALA A 134 -9.86 -5.12 -1.09
C ALA A 134 -9.22 -4.70 0.24
N ASP A 135 -7.90 -4.88 0.37
CA ASP A 135 -7.13 -4.45 1.54
C ASP A 135 -7.22 -2.92 1.75
N MET A 136 -7.02 -2.13 0.69
CA MET A 136 -7.17 -0.67 0.76
C MET A 136 -8.61 -0.25 1.11
N GLU A 137 -9.63 -0.96 0.63
CA GLU A 137 -11.03 -0.71 0.99
C GLU A 137 -11.33 -1.06 2.45
N GLU A 138 -10.67 -2.06 3.03
CA GLU A 138 -10.76 -2.39 4.45
C GLU A 138 -10.06 -1.33 5.29
N GLU A 139 -8.84 -0.94 4.94
CA GLU A 139 -8.08 0.09 5.64
C GLU A 139 -8.81 1.44 5.64
N GLU A 140 -9.37 1.85 4.50
CA GLU A 140 -10.13 3.10 4.39
C GLU A 140 -11.37 3.12 5.29
N ARG A 141 -12.02 1.96 5.49
CA ARG A 141 -13.22 1.84 6.33
C ARG A 141 -12.89 1.73 7.81
N ASP A 142 -11.79 1.05 8.14
CA ASP A 142 -11.54 0.61 9.52
C ASP A 142 -10.43 1.39 10.21
N LEU A 143 -9.47 1.93 9.45
CA LEU A 143 -8.30 2.65 9.97
C LEU A 143 -8.33 4.14 9.65
N LEU A 144 -8.74 4.53 8.45
CA LEU A 144 -8.66 5.93 7.98
C LEU A 144 -9.91 6.75 8.28
N ILE A 145 -10.81 6.28 9.15
CA ILE A 145 -11.95 7.07 9.63
C ILE A 145 -11.51 8.06 10.72
N PRO A 146 -12.06 9.29 10.76
CA PRO A 146 -11.68 10.31 11.75
C PRO A 146 -11.79 9.87 13.22
N ASP A 147 -12.68 8.92 13.51
CA ASP A 147 -12.88 8.40 14.87
C ASP A 147 -11.77 7.45 15.34
N VAL A 148 -10.98 6.89 14.41
CA VAL A 148 -9.89 5.93 14.68
C VAL A 148 -8.53 6.60 14.72
N ILE A 149 -8.31 7.59 13.84
CA ILE A 149 -7.14 8.46 13.92
C ILE A 149 -7.63 9.82 14.42
N ARG A 150 -7.60 10.03 15.73
CA ARG A 150 -8.13 11.24 16.35
C ARG A 150 -7.36 12.46 15.87
N ASP A 151 -8.06 13.38 15.22
CA ASP A 151 -7.54 14.67 14.75
C ASP A 151 -7.12 15.62 15.90
N ASP A 152 -7.46 15.28 17.15
CA ASP A 152 -7.35 16.15 18.33
C ASP A 152 -6.07 15.97 19.17
N GLN A 153 -5.00 15.32 18.67
CA GLN A 153 -3.74 15.28 19.43
C GLN A 153 -3.03 16.64 19.43
N ILE A 154 -3.49 17.53 20.32
CA ILE A 154 -2.81 18.77 20.70
C ILE A 154 -1.48 18.38 21.35
N THR A 155 -0.38 18.57 20.63
CA THR A 155 0.96 18.52 21.21
C THR A 155 1.12 19.73 22.12
N ILE A 156 0.84 19.57 23.42
CA ILE A 156 1.10 20.61 24.42
C ILE A 156 2.62 20.68 24.61
N ASN A 157 3.25 21.62 23.91
CA ASN A 157 4.65 21.96 24.14
C ASN A 157 4.72 22.74 25.47
N GLN A 158 4.95 22.03 26.57
CA GLN A 158 5.25 22.64 27.87
C GLN A 158 6.67 23.24 27.81
N SER A 159 6.80 24.47 27.30
CA SER A 159 7.99 25.27 27.60
C SER A 159 7.90 25.71 29.05
N SER A 160 8.67 25.05 29.92
CA SER A 160 8.78 25.40 31.33
C SER A 160 9.43 26.77 31.53
N GLY A 161 8.81 27.58 32.40
CA GLY A 161 9.43 28.48 33.40
C GLY A 161 10.42 29.54 32.94
#